data_AF-A0A7J4N083-F1
#
_entry.id   AF-A0A7J4N083-F1
#
_cell.length_a   1.000
_cell.length_b   1.000
_cell.length_c   1.000
_cell.angle_alpha   90.00
_cell.angle_beta   90.00
_cell.angle_gamma   90.00
#
_symmetry.space_group_name_H-M   'P 1'
#
loop_
_entity.id
_entity.type
_entity.pdbx_description
1 polymer ?
#
loop_
_entity_poly.entity_id
_entity_poly.type
_entity_poly.pdbx_seq_one_letter_code
_entity_poly.pdbx_strand_id
1 'polypeptide(L)' 'MTYIKSITLRGFKSFARETTIEFDRGFSAIVGPNGSGKSNIS' A
#
# COMPACT_ATOMS: atom_id res chain seq x y z
N MET A 1 -4.59 -14.81 -15.81
CA MET A 1 -3.78 -13.58 -15.68
C MET A 1 -3.51 -13.30 -14.21
N THR A 2 -2.22 -13.30 -13.87
CA THR A 2 -1.70 -12.96 -12.53
C THR A 2 -1.77 -11.45 -12.33
N TYR A 3 -2.08 -11.02 -11.10
CA TYR A 3 -2.06 -9.62 -10.67
C TYR A 3 -1.77 -9.57 -9.16
N ILE A 4 -1.40 -8.40 -8.65
CA ILE A 4 -1.23 -8.20 -7.21
C ILE A 4 -2.62 -8.07 -6.60
N LYS A 5 -3.00 -9.00 -5.71
CA LYS A 5 -4.28 -8.94 -4.98
C LYS A 5 -4.17 -8.11 -3.70
N SER A 6 -3.05 -8.19 -3.00
CA SER A 6 -2.86 -7.54 -1.72
C SER A 6 -1.38 -7.42 -1.36
N ILE A 7 -1.05 -6.45 -0.51
CA ILE A 7 0.26 -6.32 0.15
C ILE A 7 0.02 -6.15 1.65
N THR A 8 0.80 -6.86 2.47
CA THR A 8 0.79 -6.70 3.92
C THR A 8 2.14 -6.16 4.38
N LEU A 9 2.12 -5.04 5.10
CA LEU A 9 3.28 -4.33 5.62
C LEU A 9 3.33 -4.52 7.14
N ARG A 10 4.48 -4.93 7.69
CA ARG A 10 4.68 -5.13 9.13
C ARG A 10 5.98 -4.48 9.56
N GLY A 11 5.90 -3.40 10.35
CA GLY A 11 7.08 -2.67 10.83
C GLY A 11 7.88 -1.98 9.72
N PHE A 12 7.24 -1.61 8.61
CA PHE A 12 7.93 -1.11 7.42
C PHE A 12 7.84 0.42 7.30
N LYS A 13 8.97 1.12 7.48
CA LYS A 13 9.07 2.59 7.40
C LYS A 13 8.00 3.27 8.27
N SER A 14 7.08 4.02 7.66
CA SER A 14 5.97 4.69 8.34
C SER A 14 4.83 3.75 8.77
N PHE A 15 4.83 2.49 8.32
CA PHE A 15 3.84 1.46 8.66
C PHE A 15 4.33 0.60 9.83
N ALA A 16 4.40 1.20 11.02
CA ALA A 16 4.86 0.51 12.23
C ALA A 16 3.92 -0.64 12.64
N ARG A 17 2.61 -0.47 12.45
CA ARG A 17 1.59 -1.51 12.69
C ARG A 17 1.32 -2.30 11.42
N GLU A 18 0.88 -3.54 11.59
CA GLU A 18 0.42 -4.37 10.48
C GLU A 18 -0.67 -3.65 9.70
N THR A 19 -0.44 -3.51 8.39
CA THR A 19 -1.36 -2.84 7.47
C THR A 19 -1.48 -3.71 6.22
N THR A 20 -2.70 -4.08 5.84
CA THR A 20 -2.98 -4.78 4.59
C THR A 20 -3.69 -3.85 3.63
N ILE A 21 -3.18 -3.77 2.40
CA ILE A 21 -3.75 -3.00 1.30
C ILE A 21 -4.24 -4.01 0.26
N GLU A 22 -5.52 -3.93 -0.09
CA GLU A 22 -6.12 -4.73 -1.15
C GLU A 22 -6.08 -3.97 -2.47
N PHE A 23 -5.90 -4.71 -3.57
CA PHE A 23 -5.85 -4.16 -4.92
C PHE A 23 -6.90 -4.85 -5.79
N ASP A 24 -7.68 -4.04 -6.49
CA ASP A 24 -8.54 -4.51 -7.55
C ASP A 24 -7.76 -4.76 -8.84
N ARG A 25 -8.35 -5.56 -9.73
CA ARG A 25 -7.78 -5.75 -11.06
C ARG A 25 -7.86 -4.43 -11.84
N GLY A 26 -6.78 -4.10 -12.55
CA GLY A 26 -6.71 -2.92 -13.41
C GLY A 26 -5.84 -1.83 -12.80
N PHE A 27 -6.45 -0.69 -12.44
CA PHE A 27 -5.74 0.49 -11.98
C PHE A 27 -6.06 0.79 -10.51
N SER A 28 -5.03 1.18 -9.74
CA SER A 28 -5.16 1.60 -8.35
C SER A 28 -4.35 2.88 -8.12
N ALA A 29 -4.86 3.78 -7.30
CA ALA A 29 -4.21 5.04 -6.97
C ALA A 29 -4.02 5.17 -5.46
N ILE A 30 -2.79 5.46 -5.03
CA ILE A 30 -2.47 5.73 -3.62
C ILE A 30 -2.48 7.25 -3.40
N VAL A 31 -3.44 7.73 -2.62
CA VAL A 31 -3.69 9.17 -2.39
C VAL A 31 -3.69 9.52 -0.90
N GLY A 32 -3.55 10.82 -0.59
CA GLY A 32 -3.51 11.33 0.78
C GLY A 32 -2.58 12.53 0.99
N PRO A 33 -2.61 13.19 2.16
CA PRO A 33 -1.84 14.39 2.45
C PRO A 33 -0.31 14.21 2.36
N ASN A 34 0.44 15.32 2.27
CA ASN A 34 1.91 15.27 2.32
C ASN A 34 2.39 14.69 3.66
N GLY A 35 3.42 13.83 3.60
CA GLY A 35 3.93 13.13 4.78
C GLY A 35 3.15 11.88 5.20
N SER A 36 2.01 11.53 4.58
CA SER A 36 1.21 10.36 4.96
C SER A 36 1.82 8.99 4.61
N GLY A 37 3.05 8.95 4.09
CA GLY A 37 3.77 7.71 3.81
C GLY A 37 3.43 7.02 2.47
N LYS A 38 2.69 7.67 1.56
CA LYS A 38 2.30 7.11 0.24
C LYS A 38 3.48 6.55 -0.55
N SER A 39 4.57 7.32 -0.66
CA SER A 39 5.77 6.94 -1.41
C SER A 39 6.55 5.78 -0.76
N ASN A 40 6.16 5.34 0.44
CA ASN A 40 6.72 4.14 1.04
C ASN A 40 6.07 2.86 0.49
N ILE A 41 4.94 2.94 -0.21
CA ILE A 41 4.23 1.79 -0.79
C ILE A 41 4.63 1.55 -2.27
N SER A 42 5.59 2.32 -2.82
CA SER A 42 6.03 2.22 -4.23
C SER A 42 6.74 0.92 -4.56
#